data_AF-A0A7Z9KSL0-F1
#
_entry.id   AF-A0A7Z9KSL0-F1
#
_cell.length_a   1.000
_cell.length_b   1.000
_cell.length_c   1.000
_cell.angle_alpha   90.00
_cell.angle_beta   90.00
_cell.angle_gamma   90.00
#
_symmetry.space_group_name_H-M   'P 1'
#
loop_
_entity.id
_entity.type
_entity.pdbx_description
1 polymer ?
#
loop_
_entity_poly.entity_id
_entity_poly.type
_entity_poly.pdbx_seq_one_letter_code
_entity_poly.pdbx_strand_id
1 'polypeptide(L)'
;MMALKTYNRWDGEWKHQIIEGLIEAGANYRDDAMMAIHRGRVDLLQQQLDANPELVHQRFEMPNDNTYCPLNGGTLLHLVAEYNEYPNALVNAKQLLARGADINARTKKSVDGTDGHTPIFHLLRIWIQTSEKLLNFLIEQGADLTVKGTFMVNGEQLELTPLGFELRRQPNPPYSGGPSQRVIEMLRANGVAE
;
A
#
# COMPACT_ATOMS: atom_id res chain seq x y z
N MET A 1 -1.09 -17.19 -10.70
CA MET A 1 -1.39 -15.78 -10.38
C MET A 1 -0.08 -15.02 -10.12
N MET A 2 0.85 -15.00 -11.10
CA MET A 2 2.20 -14.41 -10.92
C MET A 2 2.23 -12.89 -11.21
N ALA A 3 1.24 -12.39 -11.96
CA ALA A 3 1.14 -10.97 -12.36
C ALA A 3 0.64 -10.01 -11.27
N LEU A 4 0.06 -10.51 -10.16
CA LEU A 4 -0.48 -9.65 -9.10
C LEU A 4 0.58 -9.23 -8.07
N LYS A 5 1.67 -10.00 -7.98
CA LYS A 5 2.79 -9.70 -7.08
C LYS A 5 3.84 -8.78 -7.72
N THR A 6 3.59 -8.27 -8.93
CA THR A 6 4.49 -7.33 -9.59
C THR A 6 4.06 -5.90 -9.30
N TYR A 7 5.02 -5.08 -8.88
CA TYR A 7 4.85 -3.65 -8.70
C TYR A 7 4.83 -2.97 -10.06
N ASN A 8 3.89 -2.05 -10.26
CA ASN A 8 4.07 -1.08 -11.33
C ASN A 8 5.12 -0.05 -10.88
N ARG A 9 6.12 0.20 -11.73
CA ARG A 9 7.20 1.16 -11.46
C ARG A 9 7.00 2.49 -12.19
N TRP A 10 5.99 2.56 -13.05
CA TRP A 10 5.69 3.68 -13.95
C TRP A 10 4.16 3.81 -14.09
N ASP A 11 3.66 3.92 -15.33
CA ASP A 11 2.24 3.99 -15.63
C ASP A 11 1.55 2.62 -15.43
N GLY A 12 0.50 2.61 -14.61
CA GLY A 12 -0.44 1.50 -14.35
C GLY A 12 -0.87 0.76 -15.60
N GLU A 13 -1.07 1.52 -16.68
CA GLU A 13 -1.81 1.09 -17.85
C GLU A 13 -1.28 -0.20 -18.49
N TRP A 14 0.03 -0.35 -18.61
CA TRP A 14 0.62 -1.57 -19.20
C TRP A 14 0.33 -2.84 -18.40
N LYS A 15 0.39 -2.74 -17.06
CA LYS A 15 0.06 -3.88 -16.18
C LYS A 15 -1.42 -4.24 -16.33
N HIS A 16 -2.28 -3.22 -16.37
CA HIS A 16 -3.71 -3.40 -16.53
C HIS A 16 -4.03 -4.08 -17.86
N GLN A 17 -3.44 -3.61 -18.96
CA GLN A 17 -3.59 -4.21 -20.30
C GLN A 17 -3.12 -5.67 -20.35
N ILE A 18 -2.00 -6.01 -19.69
CA ILE A 18 -1.54 -7.41 -19.61
C ILE A 18 -2.58 -8.26 -18.87
N ILE A 19 -3.12 -7.77 -17.76
CA ILE A 19 -4.12 -8.52 -16.99
C ILE A 19 -5.41 -8.70 -17.81
N GLU A 20 -5.89 -7.65 -18.48
CA GLU A 20 -7.06 -7.73 -19.35
C GLU A 20 -6.83 -8.73 -20.50
N GLY A 21 -5.69 -8.66 -21.19
CA GLY A 21 -5.35 -9.60 -22.26
C GLY A 21 -5.28 -11.06 -21.79
N LEU A 22 -4.80 -11.31 -20.56
CA LEU A 22 -4.84 -12.66 -19.96
C LEU A 22 -6.28 -13.11 -19.68
N ILE A 23 -7.14 -12.22 -19.17
CA ILE A 23 -8.56 -12.50 -18.93
C ILE A 23 -9.28 -12.80 -20.25
N GLU A 24 -9.06 -11.99 -21.28
CA GLU A 24 -9.61 -12.18 -22.62
C GLU A 24 -9.16 -13.50 -23.25
N ALA A 25 -7.93 -13.94 -22.97
CA ALA A 25 -7.39 -15.24 -23.38
C ALA A 25 -7.94 -16.43 -22.56
N GLY A 26 -8.84 -16.19 -21.60
CA GLY A 26 -9.48 -17.23 -20.80
C GLY A 26 -8.72 -17.64 -19.54
N ALA A 27 -7.82 -16.79 -19.02
CA ALA A 27 -7.17 -17.06 -17.75
C ALA A 27 -8.21 -17.19 -16.62
N ASN A 28 -8.07 -18.21 -15.77
CA ASN A 28 -8.90 -18.34 -14.58
C ASN A 28 -8.44 -17.32 -13.52
N TYR A 29 -9.39 -16.55 -12.99
CA TYR A 29 -9.14 -15.50 -12.01
C TYR A 29 -10.31 -15.34 -11.04
N ARG A 30 -10.06 -14.68 -9.91
CA ARG A 30 -11.10 -14.28 -8.97
C ARG A 30 -11.52 -12.86 -9.31
N ASP A 31 -12.81 -12.65 -9.54
CA ASP A 31 -13.36 -11.32 -9.78
C ASP A 31 -13.78 -10.67 -8.45
N ASP A 32 -12.78 -10.19 -7.72
CA ASP A 32 -12.94 -9.57 -6.39
C ASP A 32 -12.29 -8.18 -6.32
N ALA A 33 -12.44 -7.50 -5.17
CA ALA A 33 -11.96 -6.14 -4.96
C ALA A 33 -10.44 -6.00 -5.10
N MET A 34 -9.69 -7.03 -4.73
CA MET A 34 -8.24 -7.06 -4.94
C MET A 34 -7.91 -7.12 -6.42
N MET A 35 -8.62 -7.95 -7.19
CA MET A 35 -8.46 -8.00 -8.64
C MET A 35 -8.86 -6.69 -9.32
N ALA A 36 -9.95 -6.04 -8.89
CA ALA A 36 -10.38 -4.74 -9.42
C ALA A 36 -9.28 -3.68 -9.26
N ILE A 37 -8.60 -3.64 -8.11
CA ILE A 37 -7.43 -2.77 -7.86
C ILE A 37 -6.32 -3.07 -8.88
N HIS A 38 -5.92 -4.34 -9.00
CA HIS A 38 -4.82 -4.73 -9.89
C HIS A 38 -5.11 -4.54 -11.39
N ARG A 39 -6.38 -4.56 -11.79
CA ARG A 39 -6.82 -4.25 -13.15
C ARG A 39 -6.93 -2.75 -13.41
N GLY A 40 -6.71 -1.91 -12.40
CA GLY A 40 -6.96 -0.47 -12.50
C GLY A 40 -8.44 -0.12 -12.69
N ARG A 41 -9.35 -1.05 -12.41
CA ARG A 41 -10.80 -0.91 -12.62
C ARG A 41 -11.45 -0.27 -11.40
N VAL A 42 -11.28 1.04 -11.29
CA VAL A 42 -11.88 1.89 -10.24
C VAL A 42 -13.40 1.73 -10.21
N ASP A 43 -14.01 1.61 -11.38
CA ASP A 43 -15.45 1.41 -11.59
C ASP A 43 -15.93 0.06 -11.02
N LEU A 44 -15.19 -1.02 -11.26
CA LEU A 44 -15.51 -2.33 -10.69
C LEU A 44 -15.35 -2.35 -9.18
N LEU A 45 -14.28 -1.74 -8.66
CA LEU A 45 -14.11 -1.61 -7.21
C LEU A 45 -15.27 -0.83 -6.60
N GLN A 46 -15.69 0.27 -7.24
CA GLN A 46 -16.83 1.06 -6.79
C GLN A 46 -18.11 0.21 -6.76
N GLN A 47 -18.42 -0.51 -7.85
CA GLN A 47 -19.59 -1.38 -7.93
C GLN A 47 -19.59 -2.45 -6.82
N GLN A 48 -18.43 -3.05 -6.54
CA GLN A 48 -18.29 -4.06 -5.50
C GLN A 48 -18.48 -3.45 -4.09
N LEU A 49 -17.92 -2.26 -3.84
CA LEU A 49 -18.12 -1.53 -2.59
C LEU A 49 -19.58 -1.09 -2.39
N ASP A 50 -20.26 -0.67 -3.46
CA ASP A 50 -21.67 -0.28 -3.41
C ASP A 50 -22.58 -1.49 -3.17
N ALA A 51 -22.24 -2.65 -3.72
CA ALA A 51 -22.95 -3.91 -3.48
C ALA A 51 -22.68 -4.50 -2.09
N ASN A 52 -21.48 -4.30 -1.54
CA ASN A 52 -21.09 -4.77 -0.22
C ASN A 52 -20.21 -3.74 0.51
N PRO A 53 -20.82 -2.79 1.25
CA PRO A 53 -20.08 -1.75 1.97
C PRO A 53 -19.06 -2.28 2.99
N GLU A 54 -19.31 -3.46 3.58
CA GLU A 54 -18.41 -4.08 4.56
C GLU A 54 -17.06 -4.49 3.98
N LEU A 55 -16.92 -4.55 2.65
CA LEU A 55 -15.62 -4.80 1.99
C LEU A 55 -14.57 -3.77 2.41
N VAL A 56 -14.97 -2.56 2.78
CA VAL A 56 -14.07 -1.51 3.25
C VAL A 56 -13.33 -1.90 4.55
N HIS A 57 -13.92 -2.80 5.35
CA HIS A 57 -13.35 -3.34 6.59
C HIS A 57 -12.75 -4.73 6.42
N GLN A 58 -12.81 -5.31 5.21
CA GLN A 58 -12.28 -6.64 4.94
C GLN A 58 -10.79 -6.73 5.29
N ARG A 59 -10.43 -7.86 5.91
CA ARG A 59 -9.05 -8.21 6.26
C ARG A 59 -8.59 -9.37 5.39
N PHE A 60 -7.43 -9.24 4.76
CA PHE A 60 -6.88 -10.26 3.86
C PHE A 60 -5.85 -11.13 4.60
N GLU A 61 -5.99 -12.45 4.52
CA GLU A 61 -5.02 -13.38 5.09
C GLU A 61 -3.91 -13.64 4.05
N MET A 62 -2.71 -13.12 4.33
CA MET A 62 -1.53 -13.19 3.46
C MET A 62 -0.26 -13.49 4.27
N PRO A 63 -0.21 -14.59 5.06
CA PRO A 63 0.89 -14.84 6.00
C PRO A 63 2.26 -15.00 5.32
N ASN A 64 2.28 -15.40 4.05
CA ASN A 64 3.49 -15.60 3.25
C ASN A 64 3.66 -14.51 2.19
N ASP A 65 3.20 -13.29 2.45
CA ASP A 65 3.62 -12.18 1.63
C ASP A 65 5.15 -12.02 1.76
N ASN A 66 5.82 -11.87 0.61
CA ASN A 66 7.25 -11.59 0.56
C ASN A 66 7.45 -10.10 0.30
N THR A 67 6.55 -9.29 0.85
CA THR A 67 6.59 -7.85 0.80
C THR A 67 7.44 -7.39 1.97
N TYR A 68 8.28 -6.36 1.79
CA TYR A 68 9.12 -5.80 2.87
C TYR A 68 8.30 -5.07 3.97
N CYS A 69 6.98 -5.16 3.87
CA CYS A 69 5.94 -4.55 4.71
C CYS A 69 4.82 -5.59 4.75
N PRO A 70 4.41 -6.12 5.91
CA PRO A 70 3.44 -7.19 5.99
C PRO A 70 2.07 -6.69 5.55
N LEU A 71 1.46 -7.37 4.60
CA LEU A 71 0.07 -7.20 4.18
C LEU A 71 -0.88 -8.19 4.87
N ASN A 72 -0.36 -9.16 5.62
CA ASN A 72 -1.19 -10.08 6.40
C ASN A 72 -2.13 -9.31 7.34
N GLY A 73 -3.44 -9.58 7.29
CA GLY A 73 -4.45 -8.83 8.02
C GLY A 73 -4.65 -7.38 7.53
N GLY A 74 -4.06 -7.00 6.40
CA GLY A 74 -4.23 -5.70 5.76
C GLY A 74 -5.64 -5.53 5.19
N THR A 75 -5.99 -4.27 4.90
CA THR A 75 -7.26 -3.86 4.29
C THR A 75 -7.10 -3.51 2.81
N LEU A 76 -8.19 -3.18 2.12
CA LEU A 76 -8.12 -2.64 0.75
C LEU A 76 -7.25 -1.39 0.66
N LEU A 77 -7.23 -0.55 1.69
CA LEU A 77 -6.37 0.64 1.71
C LEU A 77 -4.88 0.29 1.80
N HIS A 78 -4.51 -0.82 2.46
CA HIS A 78 -3.14 -1.32 2.44
C HIS A 78 -2.75 -1.78 1.02
N LEU A 79 -3.64 -2.50 0.32
CA LEU A 79 -3.40 -2.94 -1.05
C LEU A 79 -3.23 -1.76 -2.01
N VAL A 80 -4.10 -0.74 -1.89
CA VAL A 80 -3.99 0.50 -2.68
C VAL A 80 -2.65 1.18 -2.44
N ALA A 81 -2.20 1.25 -1.17
CA ALA A 81 -0.93 1.86 -0.82
C ALA A 81 0.29 1.04 -1.29
N GLU A 82 0.29 -0.27 -1.08
CA GLU A 82 1.39 -1.18 -1.45
C GLU A 82 1.61 -1.23 -2.95
N TYR A 83 0.55 -1.42 -3.73
CA TYR A 83 0.67 -1.59 -5.17
C TYR A 83 0.69 -0.27 -5.92
N ASN A 84 0.13 0.79 -5.31
CA ASN A 84 0.08 2.15 -5.84
C ASN A 84 -0.17 2.16 -7.36
N GLU A 85 -1.28 1.54 -7.77
CA GLU A 85 -1.70 1.39 -9.18
C GLU A 85 -1.99 2.78 -9.78
N TYR A 86 -0.94 3.52 -10.12
CA TYR A 86 -0.99 4.88 -10.65
C TYR A 86 -1.64 4.86 -12.05
N PRO A 87 -2.52 5.82 -12.40
CA PRO A 87 -2.96 6.96 -11.59
C PRO A 87 -4.14 6.68 -10.64
N ASN A 88 -4.67 5.46 -10.65
CA ASN A 88 -5.93 5.08 -10.01
C ASN A 88 -5.86 4.94 -8.49
N ALA A 89 -4.67 4.75 -7.92
CA ALA A 89 -4.48 4.57 -6.48
C ALA A 89 -5.10 5.71 -5.64
N LEU A 90 -4.95 6.97 -6.07
CA LEU A 90 -5.53 8.12 -5.38
C LEU A 90 -7.07 8.09 -5.42
N VAL A 91 -7.66 7.70 -6.55
CA VAL A 91 -9.12 7.61 -6.70
C VAL A 91 -9.66 6.49 -5.81
N ASN A 92 -8.98 5.33 -5.80
CA ASN A 92 -9.30 4.20 -4.94
C ASN A 92 -9.22 4.58 -3.45
N ALA A 93 -8.16 5.26 -3.02
CA ALA A 93 -8.02 5.71 -1.64
C ALA A 93 -9.16 6.67 -1.23
N LYS A 94 -9.49 7.65 -2.09
CA LYS A 94 -10.62 8.58 -1.84
C LYS A 94 -11.94 7.86 -1.63
N GLN A 95 -12.28 6.91 -2.51
CA GLN A 95 -13.55 6.20 -2.42
C GLN A 95 -13.64 5.25 -1.23
N LEU A 96 -12.51 4.65 -0.82
CA LEU A 96 -12.42 3.81 0.38
C LEU A 96 -12.59 4.65 1.65
N LEU A 97 -11.85 5.76 1.79
CA LEU A 97 -11.97 6.65 2.95
C LEU A 97 -13.36 7.26 3.06
N ALA A 98 -13.97 7.69 1.94
CA ALA A 98 -15.34 8.19 1.90
C ALA A 98 -16.39 7.15 2.36
N ARG A 99 -16.04 5.85 2.30
CA ARG A 99 -16.88 4.73 2.76
C ARG A 99 -16.48 4.21 4.15
N GLY A 100 -15.61 4.92 4.86
CA GLY A 100 -15.24 4.57 6.25
C GLY A 100 -14.06 3.62 6.37
N ALA A 101 -13.21 3.48 5.35
CA ALA A 101 -11.95 2.76 5.51
C ALA A 101 -11.14 3.37 6.66
N ASP A 102 -10.69 2.51 7.57
CA ASP A 102 -9.81 2.91 8.66
C ASP A 102 -8.41 3.22 8.09
N ILE A 103 -8.08 4.52 8.07
CA ILE A 103 -6.79 5.04 7.58
C ILE A 103 -5.60 4.57 8.42
N ASN A 104 -5.85 4.17 9.67
CA ASN A 104 -4.84 3.72 10.64
C ASN A 104 -4.99 2.23 10.97
N ALA A 105 -5.73 1.49 10.15
CA ALA A 105 -5.85 0.05 10.26
C ALA A 105 -4.45 -0.59 10.31
N ARG A 106 -4.24 -1.53 11.24
CA ARG A 106 -2.93 -2.18 11.42
C ARG A 106 -2.93 -3.58 10.83
N THR A 107 -1.82 -3.97 10.21
CA THR A 107 -1.57 -5.35 9.77
C THR A 107 -1.25 -6.27 10.94
N LYS A 108 -1.51 -7.57 10.73
CA LYS A 108 -1.17 -8.65 11.65
C LYS A 108 0.30 -9.06 11.46
N LYS A 109 0.78 -9.87 12.40
CA LYS A 109 2.10 -10.47 12.34
C LYS A 109 2.29 -11.34 11.10
N SER A 110 3.40 -11.12 10.41
CA SER A 110 3.89 -11.94 9.31
C SER A 110 4.87 -13.00 9.80
N VAL A 111 5.34 -13.84 8.88
CA VAL A 111 6.28 -14.93 9.17
C VAL A 111 7.65 -14.43 9.66
N ASP A 112 8.12 -13.28 9.20
CA ASP A 112 9.40 -12.70 9.66
C ASP A 112 9.28 -11.94 11.00
N GLY A 113 8.07 -11.91 11.57
CA GLY A 113 7.77 -11.30 12.85
C GLY A 113 7.47 -9.79 12.77
N THR A 114 7.46 -9.18 11.58
CA THR A 114 6.99 -7.80 11.38
C THR A 114 5.47 -7.71 11.49
N ASP A 115 4.96 -6.59 11.98
CA ASP A 115 3.53 -6.36 12.21
C ASP A 115 3.20 -4.88 12.40
N GLY A 116 1.90 -4.57 12.49
CA GLY A 116 1.43 -3.29 12.99
C GLY A 116 1.53 -2.14 12.00
N HIS A 117 1.84 -2.43 10.72
CA HIS A 117 2.00 -1.41 9.68
C HIS A 117 0.61 -0.93 9.26
N THR A 118 0.45 0.38 9.25
CA THR A 118 -0.67 1.10 8.65
C THR A 118 -0.43 1.37 7.16
N PRO A 119 -1.45 1.75 6.37
CA PRO A 119 -1.31 2.01 4.94
C PRO A 119 -0.19 3.00 4.58
N ILE A 120 0.15 3.96 5.45
CA ILE A 120 1.18 4.95 5.13
C ILE A 120 2.57 4.33 5.00
N PHE A 121 2.90 3.28 5.76
CA PHE A 121 4.22 2.63 5.69
C PHE A 121 4.50 2.03 4.31
N HIS A 122 3.46 1.52 3.64
CA HIS A 122 3.56 0.96 2.30
C HIS A 122 3.96 2.02 1.25
N LEU A 123 3.60 3.29 1.46
CA LEU A 123 3.93 4.39 0.54
C LEU A 123 5.37 4.91 0.67
N LEU A 124 6.02 4.68 1.81
CA LEU A 124 7.39 5.12 2.09
C LEU A 124 8.44 4.27 1.36
N ARG A 125 8.06 3.07 0.90
CA ARG A 125 8.97 2.11 0.25
C ARG A 125 8.96 2.14 -1.26
N ILE A 126 7.95 2.76 -1.86
CA ILE A 126 7.78 2.85 -3.30
C ILE A 126 8.40 4.15 -3.83
N TRP A 127 8.59 4.23 -5.14
CA TRP A 127 9.17 5.40 -5.80
C TRP A 127 8.33 6.65 -5.51
N ILE A 128 8.96 7.64 -4.87
CA ILE A 128 8.24 8.85 -4.41
C ILE A 128 7.55 9.59 -5.55
N GLN A 129 8.09 9.52 -6.78
CA GLN A 129 7.51 10.16 -7.96
C GLN A 129 6.08 9.67 -8.26
N THR A 130 5.74 8.43 -7.90
CA THR A 130 4.39 7.88 -8.10
C THR A 130 3.55 7.90 -6.84
N SER A 131 4.16 7.97 -5.65
CA SER A 131 3.44 7.88 -4.37
C SER A 131 3.18 9.21 -3.68
N GLU A 132 3.91 10.29 -4.01
CA GLU A 132 3.83 11.58 -3.31
C GLU A 132 2.40 12.13 -3.20
N LYS A 133 1.60 12.03 -4.27
CA LYS A 133 0.21 12.50 -4.24
C LYS A 133 -0.66 11.71 -3.27
N LEU A 134 -0.52 10.39 -3.25
CA LEU A 134 -1.30 9.53 -2.36
C LEU A 134 -0.81 9.68 -0.91
N LEU A 135 0.50 9.79 -0.70
CA LEU A 135 1.10 9.99 0.60
C LEU A 135 0.67 11.33 1.22
N ASN A 136 0.76 12.43 0.48
CA ASN A 136 0.23 13.73 0.91
C ASN A 136 -1.26 13.63 1.24
N PHE A 137 -2.04 13.00 0.37
CA PHE A 137 -3.47 12.84 0.60
C PHE A 137 -3.76 12.09 1.90
N LEU A 138 -3.10 10.96 2.19
CA LEU A 138 -3.35 10.24 3.44
C LEU A 138 -2.95 11.07 4.68
N ILE A 139 -1.86 11.84 4.60
CA ILE A 139 -1.46 12.77 5.66
C ILE A 139 -2.56 13.83 5.89
N GLU A 140 -3.04 14.46 4.82
CA GLU A 140 -4.12 15.46 4.87
C GLU A 140 -5.44 14.88 5.42
N GLN A 141 -5.70 13.58 5.20
CA GLN A 141 -6.86 12.88 5.74
C GLN A 141 -6.67 12.40 7.20
N GLY A 142 -5.55 12.72 7.84
CA GLY A 142 -5.33 12.41 9.25
C GLY A 142 -4.74 11.02 9.51
N ALA A 143 -3.92 10.49 8.60
CA ALA A 143 -3.09 9.33 8.90
C ALA A 143 -2.21 9.62 10.13
N ASP A 144 -2.24 8.73 11.10
CA ASP A 144 -1.49 8.89 12.35
C ASP A 144 -0.01 8.55 12.11
N LEU A 145 0.81 9.59 12.13
CA LEU A 145 2.24 9.51 11.88
C LEU A 145 3.06 9.14 13.12
N THR A 146 2.40 8.88 14.26
CA THR A 146 3.05 8.46 15.50
C THR A 146 2.97 6.95 15.74
N VAL A 147 2.15 6.24 14.95
CA VAL A 147 2.01 4.78 15.04
C VAL A 147 3.35 4.11 14.76
N LYS A 148 3.69 3.12 15.58
CA LYS A 148 4.86 2.29 15.35
C LYS A 148 4.49 0.99 14.63
N GLY A 149 5.25 0.71 13.59
CA GLY A 149 5.30 -0.58 12.92
C GLY A 149 6.58 -1.32 13.26
N THR A 150 6.54 -2.65 13.25
CA THR A 150 7.70 -3.49 13.53
C THR A 150 8.44 -3.83 12.23
N PHE A 151 9.72 -3.52 12.12
CA PHE A 151 10.54 -3.73 10.91
C PHE A 151 11.75 -4.61 11.21
N MET A 152 12.15 -5.41 10.23
CA MET A 152 13.47 -6.05 10.23
C MET A 152 14.49 -5.12 9.56
N VAL A 153 15.48 -4.65 10.33
CA VAL A 153 16.56 -3.78 9.86
C VAL A 153 17.89 -4.41 10.29
N ASN A 154 18.75 -4.79 9.34
CA ASN A 154 20.03 -5.48 9.63
C ASN A 154 19.90 -6.75 10.48
N GLY A 155 18.79 -7.49 10.36
CA GLY A 155 18.54 -8.68 11.17
C GLY A 155 18.08 -8.40 12.60
N GLU A 156 17.91 -7.13 12.97
CA GLU A 156 17.30 -6.71 14.22
C GLU A 156 15.85 -6.27 13.99
N GLN A 157 14.98 -6.63 14.94
CA GLN A 157 13.60 -6.19 14.95
C GLN A 157 13.49 -4.84 15.67
N LEU A 158 12.95 -3.83 14.99
CA LEU A 158 12.79 -2.47 15.50
C LEU A 158 11.35 -2.00 15.39
N GLU A 159 10.86 -1.27 16.40
CA GLU A 159 9.62 -0.52 16.31
C GLU A 159 9.90 0.92 15.85
N LEU A 160 9.33 1.31 14.72
CA LEU A 160 9.63 2.60 14.08
C LEU A 160 8.33 3.32 13.69
N THR A 161 8.31 4.64 13.89
CA THR A 161 7.27 5.49 13.28
C THR A 161 7.51 5.61 11.77
N PRO A 162 6.58 6.17 10.97
CA PRO A 162 6.83 6.56 9.59
C PRO A 162 8.14 7.35 9.40
N LEU A 163 8.42 8.34 10.27
CA LEU A 163 9.65 9.13 10.17
C LEU A 163 10.88 8.31 10.56
N GLY A 164 10.82 7.55 11.64
CA GLY A 164 11.91 6.67 12.10
C GLY A 164 12.25 5.60 11.07
N PHE A 165 11.24 5.06 10.38
CA PHE A 165 11.44 4.13 9.28
C PHE A 165 12.15 4.83 8.12
N GLU A 166 11.69 6.00 7.69
CA GLU A 166 12.32 6.72 6.57
C GLU A 166 13.77 7.10 6.86
N LEU A 167 14.08 7.53 8.09
CA LEU A 167 15.45 7.86 8.52
C LEU A 167 16.40 6.65 8.53
N ARG A 168 15.87 5.45 8.85
CA ARG A 168 16.65 4.20 8.88
C ARG A 168 16.54 3.41 7.58
N ARG A 169 15.80 3.91 6.59
CA ARG A 169 15.56 3.23 5.32
C ARG A 169 16.88 3.04 4.60
N GLN A 170 17.23 1.79 4.35
CA GLN A 170 18.47 1.49 3.64
C GLN A 170 18.26 1.60 2.13
N PRO A 171 19.28 2.08 1.38
CA PRO A 171 19.32 1.86 -0.04
C PRO A 171 19.26 0.35 -0.30
N ASN A 172 18.39 -0.07 -1.21
CA ASN A 172 18.39 -1.44 -1.72
C ASN A 172 18.58 -1.37 -3.23
N PRO A 173 19.82 -1.18 -3.72
CA PRO A 173 20.08 -1.03 -5.14
C PRO A 173 19.72 -2.30 -5.92
N PRO A 174 19.16 -2.20 -7.15
CA PRO A 174 18.77 -0.97 -7.87
C PRO A 174 17.33 -0.47 -7.54
N TYR A 175 16.65 -1.04 -6.55
CA TYR A 175 15.19 -1.02 -6.44
C TYR A 175 14.61 0.08 -5.54
N SER A 176 15.36 0.56 -4.54
CA SER A 176 14.97 1.72 -3.74
C SER A 176 16.20 2.57 -3.40
N GLY A 177 16.09 3.89 -3.61
CA GLY A 177 17.08 4.84 -3.10
C GLY A 177 17.15 4.79 -1.57
N GLY A 178 18.18 5.39 -0.98
CA GLY A 178 18.23 5.62 0.47
C GLY A 178 17.13 6.59 0.94
N PRO A 179 17.22 7.12 2.17
CA PRO A 179 16.24 8.05 2.72
C PRO A 179 15.98 9.23 1.78
N SER A 180 14.70 9.58 1.62
CA SER A 180 14.22 10.67 0.79
C SER A 180 14.09 11.92 1.64
N GLN A 181 14.98 12.88 1.40
CA GLN A 181 14.96 14.17 2.10
C GLN A 181 13.59 14.87 1.98
N ARG A 182 12.96 14.76 0.80
CA ARG A 182 11.61 15.27 0.53
C ARG A 182 10.55 14.65 1.45
N VAL A 183 10.59 13.33 1.64
CA VAL A 183 9.64 12.62 2.51
C VAL A 183 9.90 12.94 3.97
N ILE A 184 11.17 13.01 4.38
CA ILE A 184 11.57 13.40 5.74
C ILE A 184 11.02 14.79 6.09
N GLU A 185 11.22 15.77 5.19
CA GLU A 185 10.71 17.14 5.38
C GLU A 185 9.19 17.18 5.50
N MET A 186 8.50 16.44 4.63
CA MET A 186 7.05 16.33 4.64
C MET A 186 6.53 15.71 5.94
N LEU A 187 7.14 14.62 6.43
CA LEU A 187 6.75 13.98 7.69
C LEU A 187 7.03 14.89 8.90
N ARG A 188 8.16 15.58 8.93
CA ARG A 188 8.50 16.56 10.00
C ARG A 188 7.54 17.74 10.02
N ALA A 189 7.18 18.26 8.84
CA ALA A 189 6.23 19.38 8.73
C ALA A 189 4.83 19.02 9.28
N ASN A 190 4.48 17.73 9.29
CA ASN A 190 3.21 17.23 9.81
C ASN A 190 3.30 16.68 11.24
N GLY A 191 4.23 17.21 12.03
CA GLY A 191 4.20 17.09 13.49
C GLY A 191 4.91 15.87 14.08
N VAL A 192 5.66 15.11 13.29
CA VAL A 192 6.50 14.01 13.82
C VAL A 192 7.87 14.55 14.19
N ALA A 193 8.18 14.52 15.49
CA ALA A 193 9.55 14.57 15.98
C ALA A 193 10.01 13.14 16.31
N GLU A 194 11.21 12.78 15.86
CA GLU A 194 11.93 11.56 16.27
C GLU A 194 12.92 11.90 17.38
#